data_AF-A0A660T4F7-F1
#
_entry.id   AF-A0A660T4F7-F1
#
_cell.length_a   1.000
_cell.length_b   1.000
_cell.length_c   1.000
_cell.angle_alpha   90.00
_cell.angle_beta   90.00
_cell.angle_gamma   90.00
#
_symmetry.space_group_name_H-M   'P 1'
#
loop_
_entity.id
_entity.type
_entity.pdbx_description
1 polymer ?
#
loop_
_entity_poly.entity_id
_entity_poly.type
_entity_poly.pdbx_seq_one_letter_code
_entity_poly.pdbx_strand_id
1 'polypeptide(L)' 'MLSKDFLEKLYNRYNKKSFVNSDPIQFLYRYDKAPDIEIAGLIASSLAYGRVAGILSSV' A
#
# COMPACT_ATOMS: atom_id res chain seq x y z
N MET A 1 -19.83 -1.62 18.16
CA MET A 1 -18.72 -0.67 18.31
C MET A 1 -17.43 -1.44 18.04
N LEU A 2 -16.60 -1.02 17.08
CA LEU A 2 -15.34 -1.70 16.75
C LEU A 2 -14.40 -1.59 17.96
N SER A 3 -13.99 -2.71 18.57
CA SER A 3 -13.06 -2.71 19.70
C SER A 3 -11.62 -2.61 19.19
N LYS A 4 -10.75 -1.97 19.98
CA LYS A 4 -9.31 -1.84 19.67
C LYS A 4 -8.67 -3.21 19.37
N ASP A 5 -8.99 -4.23 20.17
CA ASP A 5 -8.47 -5.59 19.99
C ASP A 5 -8.89 -6.25 18.67
N PHE A 6 -10.08 -5.93 18.18
CA PHE A 6 -10.54 -6.43 16.88
C PHE A 6 -9.73 -5.81 15.73
N LEU A 7 -9.45 -4.52 15.80
CA LEU A 7 -8.63 -3.82 14.80
C LEU A 7 -7.17 -4.28 14.83
N GLU A 8 -6.60 -4.48 16.02
CA GLU A 8 -5.24 -5.03 16.22
C GLU A 8 -5.11 -6.43 15.61
N LYS A 9 -6.11 -7.31 15.79
CA LYS A 9 -6.14 -8.64 15.16
C LYS A 9 -6.17 -8.56 13.64
N LEU A 10 -6.93 -7.62 13.09
CA LEU A 10 -7.02 -7.39 11.65
C LEU A 10 -5.66 -6.91 11.10
N TYR A 11 -5.07 -5.91 11.76
CA TYR A 11 -3.75 -5.37 11.42
C TYR A 11 -2.70 -6.48 11.39
N ASN A 12 -2.56 -7.26 12.46
CA ASN A 12 -1.59 -8.34 12.52
C ASN A 12 -1.82 -9.44 11.46
N ARG A 13 -3.07 -9.65 11.04
CA ARG A 13 -3.41 -10.65 10.02
C ARG A 13 -3.03 -10.20 8.61
N TYR A 14 -3.29 -8.93 8.27
CA TYR A 14 -3.20 -8.43 6.89
C TYR A 14 -2.00 -7.50 6.63
N ASN A 15 -1.36 -6.94 7.65
CA ASN A 15 -0.15 -6.12 7.52
C ASN A 15 1.09 -6.99 7.26
N LYS A 16 1.07 -7.77 6.18
CA LYS A 16 2.22 -8.56 5.72
C LYS A 16 2.73 -8.00 4.42
N LYS A 17 4.05 -7.83 4.31
CA LYS A 17 4.72 -7.38 3.07
C LYS A 17 4.38 -8.23 1.85
N SER A 18 4.01 -9.50 2.04
CA SER A 18 3.56 -10.40 0.97
C SER A 18 2.28 -9.94 0.27
N PHE A 19 1.42 -9.15 0.94
CA PHE A 19 0.21 -8.58 0.34
C PHE A 19 0.44 -7.25 -0.36
N VAL A 20 1.66 -6.70 -0.28
CA VAL A 20 2.03 -5.39 -0.86
C VAL A 20 2.35 -5.49 -2.35
N ASN A 21 2.53 -6.70 -2.91
CA ASN A 21 2.94 -6.91 -4.30
C ASN A 21 2.02 -6.28 -5.36
N SER A 22 0.75 -6.04 -5.02
CA SER A 22 -0.22 -5.39 -5.91
C SER A 22 -0.58 -3.97 -5.47
N ASP A 23 0.04 -3.48 -4.40
CA ASP A 23 -0.27 -2.20 -3.78
C ASP A 23 0.76 -1.15 -4.21
N PRO A 24 0.33 0.10 -4.48
CA PRO A 24 1.23 1.24 -4.72
C PRO A 24 2.27 1.48 -3.61
N ILE A 25 2.02 1.01 -2.39
CA ILE A 25 2.96 1.09 -1.25
C ILE A 25 4.28 0.36 -1.53
N GLN A 26 4.30 -0.65 -2.42
CA GLN A 26 5.56 -1.33 -2.77
C GLN A 26 6.63 -0.39 -3.32
N PHE A 27 6.20 0.67 -4.01
CA PHE A 27 7.10 1.64 -4.61
C PHE A 27 7.73 2.56 -3.56
N LEU A 28 7.05 2.76 -2.42
CA LEU A 28 7.57 3.57 -1.30
C LEU A 28 8.78 2.93 -0.65
N TYR A 29 8.80 1.59 -0.56
CA TYR A 29 9.93 0.85 0.00
C TYR A 29 11.21 0.92 -0.86
N ARG A 30 11.17 1.52 -2.06
CA ARG A 30 12.34 1.70 -2.92
C ARG A 30 13.12 2.99 -2.65
N TYR A 31 12.59 3.87 -1.80
CA TYR A 31 13.19 5.16 -1.49
C TYR A 31 13.56 5.24 -0.01
N ASP A 32 14.77 5.72 0.29
CA ASP A 32 15.27 5.87 1.67
C ASP A 32 15.11 7.30 2.21
N LYS A 33 14.89 8.28 1.33
CA LYS A 33 14.77 9.69 1.70
C LYS A 33 13.29 10.05 1.89
N ALA A 34 12.97 10.69 3.02
CA ALA A 34 11.61 11.10 3.37
C ALA A 34 10.90 11.93 2.26
N PRO A 35 11.54 12.90 1.59
CA PRO A 35 10.87 13.67 0.53
C PRO A 35 10.46 12.80 -0.67
N ASP A 36 11.28 11.81 -1.03
CA ASP A 36 11.02 10.93 -2.16
C ASP A 36 9.87 9.96 -1.84
N ILE A 37 9.82 9.47 -0.59
CA ILE A 37 8.72 8.64 -0.07
C ILE A 37 7.40 9.43 -0.07
N GLU A 38 7.41 10.70 0.34
CA GLU A 38 6.21 11.54 0.37
C GLU A 38 5.63 11.78 -1.03
N ILE A 39 6.49 12.13 -2.00
CA ILE A 39 6.08 12.34 -3.39
C ILE A 39 5.57 11.04 -4.01
N ALA A 40 6.29 9.94 -3.83
CA ALA A 40 5.87 8.64 -4.30
C ALA A 40 4.55 8.21 -3.65
N GLY A 41 4.34 8.52 -2.36
CA GLY A 41 3.11 8.25 -1.61
C GLY A 41 1.91 9.01 -2.14
N LEU A 42 2.11 10.30 -2.46
CA LEU A 42 1.09 11.13 -3.07
C LEU A 42 0.66 10.55 -4.43
N ILE A 43 1.62 10.28 -5.32
CA ILE A 43 1.37 9.71 -6.65
C ILE A 43 0.70 8.33 -6.54
N ALA A 44 1.21 7.47 -5.66
CA ALA A 44 0.67 6.15 -5.36
C ALA A 44 -0.81 6.21 -4.93
N SER A 45 -1.16 7.14 -4.03
CA SER A 45 -2.54 7.37 -3.59
C SER A 45 -3.44 7.88 -4.72
N SER A 46 -2.91 8.73 -5.60
CA SER A 46 -3.57 9.21 -6.81
C SER A 46 -3.70 8.13 -7.90
N LEU A 47 -2.99 7.01 -7.80
CA LEU A 47 -3.11 5.89 -8.74
C LEU A 47 -3.90 4.71 -8.14
N ALA A 48 -4.22 4.75 -6.85
CA ALA A 48 -5.01 3.76 -6.12
C ALA A 48 -6.52 3.80 -6.47
N TYR A 49 -6.89 4.14 -7.71
CA TYR A 49 -8.28 4.18 -8.21
C TYR A 49 -8.89 2.79 -8.48
N GLY A 50 -8.48 1.76 -7.74
CA GLY A 50 -9.14 0.44 -7.75
C GLY A 50 -8.96 -0.41 -9.02
N ARG A 51 -8.09 -0.02 -9.96
CA ARG A 51 -7.76 -0.81 -11.17
C ARG A 51 -6.41 -1.53 -11.05
N VAL A 52 -6.19 -2.21 -9.92
CA VAL A 52 -5.02 -3.10 -9.74
C VAL A 52 -4.87 -4.09 -10.90
N ALA A 53 -6.00 -4.54 -11.47
CA ALA A 53 -6.03 -5.41 -12.65
C ALA A 53 -5.50 -4.76 -13.95
N GLY A 54 -5.59 -3.44 -14.12
CA GLY A 54 -5.14 -2.75 -15.34
C GLY A 54 -3.64 -2.48 -15.38
N ILE A 55 -3.00 -2.38 -14.20
CA ILE A 55 -1.55 -2.21 -14.07
C ILE A 55 -0.83 -3.53 -14.41
N LEU A 56 -1.42 -4.69 -14.05
CA LEU A 56 -0.87 -6.01 -14.36
C LEU A 56 -1.07 -6.45 -15.81
N SER A 57 -2.02 -5.88 -16.56
CA SER A 57 -2.33 -6.28 -17.94
C SER A 57 -1.57 -5.51 -19.01
N SER A 58 -0.82 -4.46 -18.63
CA SER A 58 -0.17 -3.53 -19.57
C SER A 58 1.36 -3.53 -19.48
N VAL A 59 1.93 -4.46 -18.71
CA VAL A 59 3.37 -4.75 -18.64
C VAL A 59 3.64 -6.12 -19.22
#